data_AF-A0A967JDQ3-F1
#
_entry.id   AF-A0A967JDQ3-F1
#
_cell.length_a   1.000
_cell.length_b   1.000
_cell.length_c   1.000
_cell.angle_alpha   90.00
_cell.angle_beta   90.00
_cell.angle_gamma   90.00
#
_symmetry.space_group_name_H-M   'P 1'
#
loop_
_entity.id
_entity.type
_entity.pdbx_description
1 polymer ?
#
loop_
_entity_poly.entity_id
_entity_poly.type
_entity_poly.pdbx_seq_one_letter_code
_entity_poly.pdbx_strand_id
1 'polypeptide(L)'
;EEGDPGQADAAGIGRILYAALTGRWPDGDGYGLPAAPRIDGRIASPRQVRPGVPRVLDEVVDRTLGNSERHNTRPLRNPAEVADALNSGTTSGRASVVGETADTTGPPPAVLREQTGPG
;
A
#
# COMPACT_ATOMS: atom_id res chain seq x y z
N GLU A 1 -25.52 19.10 13.57
CA GLU A 1 -24.63 18.29 14.43
C GLU A 1 -23.20 18.65 14.08
N GLU A 2 -22.46 19.23 15.01
CA GLU A 2 -21.01 19.41 14.87
C GLU A 2 -20.42 18.00 15.00
N GLY A 3 -19.87 17.47 13.89
CA GLY A 3 -19.36 16.10 13.86
C GLY A 3 -18.29 15.88 14.93
N ASP A 4 -18.10 14.62 15.35
CA ASP A 4 -17.04 14.26 16.29
C ASP A 4 -15.70 14.80 15.76
N PRO A 5 -15.03 15.73 16.47
CA PRO A 5 -13.79 16.35 15.99
C PRO A 5 -12.70 15.30 15.75
N GLY A 6 -12.67 14.22 16.54
CA GLY A 6 -11.73 13.13 16.33
C GLY A 6 -11.94 12.43 14.98
N GLN A 7 -13.19 12.26 14.57
CA GLN A 7 -13.56 11.65 13.29
C GLN A 7 -13.23 12.58 12.12
N ALA A 8 -13.47 13.87 12.27
CA ALA A 8 -13.10 14.87 11.29
C ALA A 8 -11.58 14.91 11.07
N ASP A 9 -10.80 14.88 12.16
CA ASP A 9 -9.34 14.84 12.12
C ASP A 9 -8.83 13.54 11.46
N ALA A 10 -9.40 12.39 11.82
CA ALA A 10 -9.02 11.11 11.22
C ALA A 10 -9.26 11.10 9.69
N ALA A 11 -10.41 11.60 9.25
CA ALA A 11 -10.71 11.75 7.83
C ALA A 11 -9.77 12.75 7.14
N GLY A 12 -9.46 13.88 7.81
CA GLY A 12 -8.49 14.87 7.34
C GLY A 12 -7.10 14.26 7.09
N ILE A 13 -6.59 13.49 8.05
CA ILE A 13 -5.32 12.77 7.93
C ILE A 13 -5.37 11.78 6.75
N GLY A 14 -6.48 11.04 6.59
CA GLY A 14 -6.69 10.13 5.46
C GLY A 14 -6.58 10.80 4.10
N ARG A 15 -7.18 12.00 3.95
CA ARG A 15 -7.11 12.80 2.71
C ARG A 15 -5.70 13.26 2.40
N ILE A 16 -4.98 13.76 3.41
CA ILE A 16 -3.58 14.20 3.27
C ILE A 16 -2.69 13.02 2.90
N LEU A 17 -2.88 11.86 3.53
CA LEU A 17 -2.12 10.65 3.20
C LEU A 17 -2.41 10.18 1.77
N TYR A 18 -3.68 10.16 1.35
CA TYR A 18 -4.06 9.85 -0.03
C TYR A 18 -3.35 10.78 -1.02
N ALA A 19 -3.36 12.09 -0.75
CA ALA A 19 -2.71 13.10 -1.56
C ALA A 19 -1.19 12.92 -1.63
N ALA A 20 -0.53 12.62 -0.52
CA ALA A 20 0.92 12.38 -0.48
C ALA A 20 1.33 11.15 -1.30
N LEU A 21 0.48 10.10 -1.33
CA LEU A 21 0.76 8.87 -2.07
C LEU A 21 0.52 9.00 -3.58
N THR A 22 -0.53 9.73 -3.96
CA THR A 22 -1.08 9.71 -5.33
C THR A 22 -0.89 11.02 -6.09
N GLY A 23 -0.65 12.14 -5.41
CA GLY A 23 -0.69 13.47 -6.00
C GLY A 23 -2.10 13.91 -6.43
N ARG A 24 -3.15 13.31 -5.86
CA ARG A 24 -4.56 13.58 -6.17
C ARG A 24 -5.35 13.91 -4.90
N TRP A 25 -6.40 14.71 -5.01
CA TRP A 25 -7.27 15.03 -3.87
C TRP A 25 -8.60 14.26 -3.92
N PRO A 26 -9.01 13.56 -2.84
CA PRO A 26 -10.17 12.65 -2.85
C PRO A 26 -11.53 13.35 -3.00
N ASP A 27 -11.66 14.58 -2.49
CA ASP A 27 -12.96 15.29 -2.46
C ASP A 27 -13.22 16.18 -3.69
N GLY A 28 -12.47 15.98 -4.78
CA GLY A 28 -12.48 16.85 -5.96
C GLY A 28 -11.18 17.64 -6.09
N ASP A 29 -11.16 18.69 -6.90
CA ASP A 29 -10.00 19.56 -7.00
C ASP A 29 -9.81 20.33 -5.68
N GLY A 30 -8.61 20.25 -5.12
CA GLY A 30 -8.37 20.80 -3.78
C GLY A 30 -6.89 20.98 -3.51
N TYR A 31 -6.54 22.08 -2.82
CA TYR A 31 -5.18 22.37 -2.37
C TYR A 31 -4.12 22.34 -3.50
N GLY A 32 -4.52 22.70 -4.73
CA GLY A 32 -3.65 22.67 -5.91
C GLY A 32 -3.42 21.29 -6.52
N LEU A 33 -4.10 20.26 -6.01
CA LEU A 33 -4.06 18.90 -6.55
C LEU A 33 -5.32 18.61 -7.36
N PRO A 34 -5.19 17.91 -8.51
CA PRO A 34 -6.33 17.54 -9.30
C PRO A 34 -7.16 16.46 -8.59
N ALA A 35 -8.44 16.40 -8.91
CA ALA A 35 -9.35 15.41 -8.35
C ALA A 35 -8.86 13.96 -8.52
N ALA A 36 -9.12 13.15 -7.51
CA ALA A 36 -8.91 11.71 -7.55
C ALA A 36 -9.78 11.05 -8.62
N PRO A 37 -9.23 10.11 -9.41
CA PRO A 37 -10.01 9.37 -10.37
C PRO A 37 -11.07 8.53 -9.66
N ARG A 38 -12.24 8.41 -10.29
CA ARG A 38 -13.32 7.56 -9.81
C ARG A 38 -13.46 6.33 -10.70
N ILE A 39 -13.54 5.16 -10.09
CA ILE A 39 -13.79 3.86 -10.73
C ILE A 39 -15.14 3.38 -10.21
N ASP A 40 -16.09 3.13 -11.12
CA ASP A 40 -17.47 2.74 -10.79
C ASP A 40 -18.16 3.71 -9.82
N GLY A 41 -17.96 5.02 -10.05
CA GLY A 41 -18.55 6.09 -9.24
C GLY A 41 -17.91 6.29 -7.85
N ARG A 42 -16.88 5.51 -7.50
CA ARG A 42 -16.18 5.60 -6.21
C ARG A 42 -14.74 6.05 -6.40
N ILE A 43 -14.17 6.70 -5.38
CA ILE A 43 -12.75 7.11 -5.42
C ILE A 43 -11.87 5.86 -5.57
N ALA A 44 -10.94 5.90 -6.52
CA ALA A 44 -9.97 4.84 -6.73
C ALA A 44 -9.01 4.75 -5.54
N SER A 45 -8.69 3.54 -5.08
CA SER A 45 -7.74 3.34 -3.99
C SER A 45 -6.34 3.85 -4.38
N PRO A 46 -5.50 4.27 -3.41
CA PRO A 46 -4.13 4.70 -3.69
C PRO A 46 -3.35 3.77 -4.63
N ARG A 47 -3.51 2.44 -4.47
CA ARG A 47 -2.87 1.43 -5.32
C ARG A 47 -3.41 1.37 -6.74
N GLN A 48 -4.69 1.69 -6.94
CA GLN A 48 -5.30 1.80 -8.27
C GLN A 48 -4.82 3.05 -9.01
N VAL A 49 -4.50 4.13 -8.28
CA VAL A 49 -3.98 5.37 -8.88
C VAL A 49 -2.49 5.27 -9.18
N ARG A 50 -1.70 4.72 -8.25
CA ARG A 50 -0.25 4.63 -8.37
C ARG A 50 0.24 3.21 -8.07
N PRO A 51 0.81 2.49 -9.06
CA PRO A 51 1.45 1.21 -8.80
C PRO A 51 2.67 1.41 -7.87
N GLY A 52 2.82 0.50 -6.91
CA GLY A 52 3.92 0.54 -5.92
C GLY A 52 3.52 1.08 -4.53
N VAL A 53 2.28 1.57 -4.35
CA VAL A 53 1.80 1.90 -3.00
C VAL A 53 1.69 0.62 -2.15
N PRO A 54 2.29 0.58 -0.94
CA PRO A 54 2.17 -0.56 -0.03
C PRO A 54 0.72 -0.82 0.38
N ARG A 55 0.33 -2.10 0.45
CA ARG A 55 -1.03 -2.54 0.84
C ARG A 55 -1.48 -1.98 2.19
N VAL A 56 -0.57 -1.96 3.16
CA VAL A 56 -0.81 -1.39 4.48
C VAL A 56 -1.27 0.07 4.42
N LEU A 57 -0.64 0.90 3.57
CA LEU A 57 -0.99 2.31 3.47
C LEU A 57 -2.33 2.50 2.75
N ASP A 58 -2.58 1.70 1.73
CA ASP A 58 -3.87 1.61 1.04
C ASP A 58 -5.01 1.32 2.02
N GLU A 59 -4.83 0.32 2.90
CA GLU A 59 -5.81 -0.06 3.93
C GLU A 59 -6.02 1.06 4.97
N VAL A 60 -4.97 1.75 5.42
CA VAL A 60 -5.13 2.89 6.36
C VAL A 60 -5.93 4.02 5.72
N VAL A 61 -5.65 4.35 4.46
CA VAL A 61 -6.38 5.38 3.72
C VAL A 61 -7.85 4.99 3.52
N ASP A 62 -8.13 3.75 3.13
CA ASP A 62 -9.51 3.28 2.98
C ASP A 62 -10.28 3.32 4.32
N ARG A 63 -9.61 2.97 5.44
CA ARG A 63 -10.20 2.98 6.77
C ARG A 63 -10.50 4.37 7.33
N THR A 64 -9.74 5.38 6.91
CA THR A 64 -9.89 6.79 7.34
C THR A 64 -10.89 7.55 6.49
N LEU A 65 -10.96 7.28 5.18
CA LEU A 65 -11.91 7.92 4.26
C LEU A 65 -13.33 7.35 4.36
N GLY A 66 -13.58 6.38 5.24
CA GLY A 66 -14.90 5.77 5.38
C GLY A 66 -15.25 4.78 4.26
N ASN A 67 -14.29 4.43 3.40
CA ASN A 67 -14.40 3.32 2.47
C ASN A 67 -14.38 1.95 3.18
N SER A 68 -14.19 1.92 4.51
CA SER A 68 -14.12 0.75 5.39
C SER A 68 -15.24 -0.29 5.21
N GLU A 69 -16.42 0.13 4.75
CA GLU A 69 -17.53 -0.75 4.35
C GLU A 69 -17.12 -1.74 3.24
N ARG A 70 -16.11 -1.41 2.42
CA ARG A 70 -15.55 -2.28 1.36
C ARG A 70 -14.89 -3.55 1.92
N HIS A 71 -14.40 -3.53 3.16
CA HIS A 71 -13.45 -4.55 3.65
C HIS A 71 -13.79 -5.14 5.02
N ASN A 72 -14.99 -4.91 5.58
CA ASN A 72 -15.34 -5.28 6.97
C ASN A 72 -14.26 -4.85 7.98
N THR A 73 -13.54 -3.77 7.65
CA THR A 73 -12.35 -3.38 8.40
C THR A 73 -12.74 -2.26 9.34
N ARG A 74 -12.26 -2.34 10.59
CA ARG A 74 -12.65 -1.39 11.64
C ARG A 74 -12.31 0.05 11.22
N PRO A 75 -13.29 0.96 11.08
CA PRO A 75 -13.01 2.34 10.70
C PRO A 75 -12.12 3.02 11.74
N LEU A 76 -11.23 3.89 11.28
CA LEU A 76 -10.36 4.68 12.14
C LEU A 76 -11.09 5.99 12.47
N ARG A 77 -11.40 6.21 13.74
CA ARG A 77 -12.31 7.29 14.19
C ARG A 77 -11.60 8.43 14.91
N ASN A 78 -10.33 8.29 15.22
CA ASN A 78 -9.55 9.34 15.87
C ASN A 78 -8.09 9.31 15.37
N PRO A 79 -7.34 10.42 15.50
CA PRO A 79 -5.98 10.52 14.99
C PRO A 79 -5.00 9.52 15.63
N ALA A 80 -5.20 9.15 16.90
CA ALA A 80 -4.35 8.17 17.58
C ALA A 80 -4.45 6.78 16.95
N GLU A 81 -5.66 6.33 16.62
CA GLU A 81 -5.88 5.07 15.90
C GLU A 81 -5.21 5.07 14.52
N VAL A 82 -5.20 6.21 13.81
CA VAL A 82 -4.51 6.35 12.52
C VAL A 82 -3.00 6.20 12.71
N ALA A 83 -2.43 6.85 13.72
CA ALA A 83 -1.00 6.76 14.03
C ALA A 83 -0.58 5.31 14.36
N ASP A 84 -1.37 4.61 15.19
CA ASP A 84 -1.12 3.21 15.56
C ASP A 84 -1.17 2.28 14.33
N ALA A 85 -2.14 2.48 13.44
CA ALA A 85 -2.27 1.70 12.22
C ALA A 85 -1.06 1.90 11.28
N LEU A 86 -0.59 3.14 11.15
CA LEU A 86 0.60 3.49 10.36
C LEU A 86 1.88 2.89 10.97
N ASN A 87 2.02 2.92 12.29
CA ASN A 87 3.21 2.40 12.98
C ASN A 87 3.30 0.87 12.89
N SER A 88 2.16 0.20 13.06
CA SER A 88 2.04 -1.25 12.88
C SER A 88 2.42 -1.67 11.46
N GLY A 89 1.95 -0.90 10.49
CA GLY A 89 2.20 -1.09 9.08
C GLY A 89 3.65 -0.89 8.64
N THR A 90 4.28 0.18 9.12
CA THR A 90 5.68 0.53 8.81
C THR A 90 6.66 -0.50 9.40
N THR A 91 6.34 -1.02 10.59
CA THR A 91 7.12 -2.08 11.24
C THR A 91 7.08 -3.38 10.44
N SER A 92 5.91 -3.72 9.88
CA SER A 92 5.75 -4.90 9.01
C SER A 92 6.48 -4.75 7.66
N GLY A 93 6.50 -3.52 7.11
CA GLY A 93 7.22 -3.21 5.87
C GLY A 93 8.75 -3.33 5.96
N ARG A 94 9.35 -3.09 7.14
CA ARG A 94 10.79 -3.32 7.38
C ARG A 94 11.16 -4.80 7.52
N ALA A 95 10.20 -5.66 7.89
CA ALA A 95 10.44 -7.09 8.07
C ALA A 95 10.33 -7.89 6.77
N SER A 96 9.74 -7.33 5.71
CA SER A 96 9.70 -7.97 4.37
C SER A 96 11.01 -7.77 3.60
N VAL A 97 12.12 -8.25 4.14
CA VAL A 97 13.34 -8.54 3.38
C VAL A 97 13.90 -9.87 3.85
N VAL A 98 13.09 -10.94 3.82
CA VAL A 98 13.58 -12.32 3.96
C VAL A 98 12.77 -13.20 3.01
N GLY A 99 13.36 -13.46 1.85
CA GLY A 99 12.79 -14.31 0.81
C GLY A 99 13.78 -14.54 -0.34
N GLU A 100 15.05 -14.74 -0.02
CA GLU A 100 16.12 -15.18 -0.95
C GLU A 100 17.28 -15.67 -0.06
N THR A 101 17.80 -16.90 -0.06
CA THR A 101 17.82 -18.05 -0.96
C THR A 101 17.66 -19.32 -0.12
N ALA A 102 16.76 -20.24 -0.49
CA ALA A 102 16.86 -21.63 -0.02
C ALA A 102 17.60 -22.43 -1.10
N ASP A 103 18.70 -23.03 -0.66
CA ASP A 103 19.58 -23.98 -1.32
C ASP A 103 18.89 -24.93 -2.31
N THR A 104 19.45 -25.04 -3.52
CA THR A 104 19.43 -26.28 -4.29
C THR A 104 20.77 -26.37 -5.00
N THR A 105 21.71 -26.99 -4.31
CA THR A 105 22.90 -27.60 -4.90
C THR A 105 22.43 -28.67 -5.89
N GLY A 106 22.32 -28.31 -7.17
CA GLY A 106 22.22 -29.25 -8.28
C GLY A 106 23.60 -29.79 -8.65
N PRO A 107 23.74 -31.08 -9.04
CA PRO A 107 25.04 -31.66 -9.37
C PRO A 107 25.66 -31.00 -10.62
N PRO A 108 27.00 -30.99 -10.75
CA PRO A 108 27.70 -30.31 -11.83
C PRO A 108 27.43 -30.96 -13.20
N PRO A 109 27.45 -30.18 -14.31
CA PRO A 109 27.33 -30.75 -15.65
C PRO A 109 28.55 -31.61 -15.98
N ALA A 110 28.31 -32.80 -16.52
CA ALA A 110 29.34 -33.71 -17.00
C ALA A 110 30.11 -33.07 -18.16
N VAL A 111 31.40 -32.82 -17.95
CA VAL A 111 32.34 -32.48 -19.02
C VAL A 111 32.54 -33.70 -19.91
N LEU A 112 32.03 -33.65 -21.14
CA LEU A 112 32.34 -34.65 -22.16
C LEU A 112 33.82 -34.48 -22.53
N ARG A 113 34.68 -35.38 -22.04
CA ARG A 113 36.04 -35.53 -22.58
C ARG A 113 35.91 -36.09 -23.98
N GLU A 114 35.97 -35.23 -25.00
CA GLU A 114 36.23 -35.71 -26.35
C GLU A 114 37.70 -36.14 -26.45
N GLN A 115 37.84 -37.39 -26.85
CA GLN A 115 39.06 -38.17 -26.78
C GLN A 115 39.91 -37.87 -28.00
N THR A 116 41.16 -37.50 -27.77
CA THR A 116 42.23 -37.60 -28.75
C THR A 116 42.35 -39.06 -29.22
N GLY A 117 42.26 -39.29 -30.53
CA GLY A 117 42.67 -40.54 -31.17
C GLY A 117 43.41 -40.22 -32.48
N PRO A 118 44.57 -40.85 -32.78
CA PRO A 118 45.32 -40.61 -34.00
C PRO A 118 44.89 -41.57 -35.13
N GLY A 119 45.02 -41.10 -36.37
CA GLY A 119 44.83 -41.89 -37.58
C GLY A 119 45.19 -41.07 -38.81
#